data_AF-A0A3D4HBA5-F1
#
_entry.id   AF-A0A3D4HBA5-F1
#
_cell.length_a   1.000
_cell.length_b   1.000
_cell.length_c   1.000
_cell.angle_alpha   90.00
_cell.angle_beta   90.00
_cell.angle_gamma   90.00
#
_symmetry.space_group_name_H-M   'P 1'
#
loop_
_entity.id
_entity.type
_entity.pdbx_description
1 polymer ?
#
loop_
_entity_poly.entity_id
_entity_poly.type
_entity_poly.pdbx_seq_one_letter_code
_entity_poly.pdbx_strand_id
1 'polypeptide(L)'
;MNSNISRRSFIKASSALAGFQILPSGLLANSPNGKLCTAHIGVAGKGYTDTFNLAADTRVQVLGLCDVDLRHLNGEGPRIRKDRPTIPAPNARKFQDYREMLSELGDTIDAVSISTPDHTHYPATLAAMERGKHVFTQKPLTNNIAEARHLMKVAREKGLATQMGIQNKATEGYRLATRLIREGAIGKVSKVYVWCWK
;
A
#
# COMPACT_ATOMS: atom_id res chain seq x y z
N MET A 1 -49.00 36.61 12.45
CA MET A 1 -48.50 36.96 11.09
C MET A 1 -48.09 35.66 10.41
N ASN A 2 -48.94 35.10 9.54
CA ASN A 2 -48.63 33.85 8.83
C ASN A 2 -47.89 34.16 7.54
N SER A 3 -46.61 33.80 7.47
CA SER A 3 -45.81 33.89 6.24
C SER A 3 -46.15 32.73 5.30
N ASN A 4 -46.95 33.00 4.27
CA ASN A 4 -47.28 32.02 3.22
C ASN A 4 -46.04 31.73 2.36
N ILE A 5 -45.40 30.58 2.59
CA ILE A 5 -44.35 30.06 1.70
C ILE A 5 -45.01 29.62 0.40
N SER A 6 -44.74 30.34 -0.70
CA SER A 6 -45.28 29.97 -2.01
C SER A 6 -44.60 28.70 -2.55
N ARG A 7 -45.36 27.84 -3.24
CA ARG A 7 -44.83 26.64 -3.94
C ARG A 7 -43.64 26.97 -4.86
N ARG A 8 -43.62 28.17 -5.45
CA ARG A 8 -42.53 28.64 -6.31
C ARG A 8 -41.25 28.97 -5.53
N SER A 9 -41.40 29.48 -4.30
CA SER A 9 -40.28 29.72 -3.38
C SER A 9 -39.68 28.39 -2.88
N PHE A 10 -40.53 27.39 -2.63
CA PHE A 10 -40.09 26.04 -2.25
C PHE A 10 -39.30 25.35 -3.39
N ILE A 11 -39.80 25.39 -4.63
CA ILE A 11 -39.08 24.77 -5.77
C ILE A 11 -37.73 25.45 -6.02
N LYS A 12 -37.65 26.79 -5.92
CA LYS A 12 -36.36 27.51 -6.01
C LYS A 12 -35.38 27.12 -4.90
N ALA A 13 -35.87 26.94 -3.68
CA ALA A 13 -35.04 26.49 -2.56
C ALA A 13 -34.56 25.04 -2.76
N SER A 14 -35.41 24.15 -3.28
CA SER A 14 -35.07 22.76 -3.57
C SER A 14 -34.05 22.61 -4.71
N SER A 15 -34.08 23.49 -5.72
CA SER A 15 -33.08 23.46 -6.81
C SER A 15 -31.67 23.89 -6.37
N ALA A 16 -31.54 24.70 -5.32
CA ALA A 16 -30.24 25.12 -4.79
C ALA A 16 -29.54 24.01 -3.99
N LEU A 17 -30.30 23.06 -3.42
CA LEU A 17 -29.78 21.93 -2.65
C LEU A 17 -29.37 20.73 -3.53
N ALA A 18 -29.92 20.61 -4.74
CA ALA A 18 -29.58 19.54 -5.67
C ALA A 18 -28.23 19.77 -6.40
N GLY A 19 -27.70 21.01 -6.39
CA GLY A 19 -26.49 21.39 -7.13
C GLY A 19 -25.15 21.07 -6.45
N PHE A 20 -25.14 20.50 -5.24
CA PHE A 20 -23.92 20.33 -4.43
C PHE A 20 -23.41 18.89 -4.26
N GLN A 21 -23.92 17.91 -5.02
CA GLN A 21 -23.57 16.50 -4.80
C GLN A 21 -22.45 15.93 -5.69
N ILE A 22 -21.80 16.76 -6.52
CA ILE A 22 -20.54 16.34 -7.15
C ILE A 22 -19.41 16.78 -6.22
N LEU A 23 -19.26 16.06 -5.11
CA LEU A 23 -18.03 16.13 -4.32
C LEU A 23 -16.91 15.47 -5.16
N PRO A 24 -15.75 16.13 -5.35
CA PRO A 24 -14.59 15.48 -5.92
C PRO A 24 -14.26 14.24 -5.08
N SER A 25 -14.13 13.08 -5.72
CA SER A 25 -13.88 11.78 -5.06
C SER A 25 -12.64 11.77 -4.16
N GLY A 26 -11.76 12.77 -4.26
CA GLY A 26 -10.59 12.96 -3.40
C GLY A 26 -10.85 13.62 -2.04
N LEU A 27 -12.09 14.02 -1.72
CA LEU A 27 -12.45 14.61 -0.41
C LEU A 27 -13.18 13.67 0.55
N LEU A 28 -13.52 12.45 0.10
CA LEU A 28 -13.93 11.39 1.02
C LEU A 28 -12.67 10.84 1.70
N ALA A 29 -12.19 11.57 2.70
CA ALA A 29 -11.34 10.95 3.70
C ALA A 29 -12.10 9.75 4.25
N ASN A 30 -11.57 8.54 4.04
CA ASN A 30 -12.07 7.35 4.71
C ASN A 30 -12.23 7.70 6.19
N SER A 31 -13.37 7.32 6.77
CA SER A 31 -13.66 7.48 8.20
C SER A 31 -12.40 7.18 9.03
N PRO A 32 -12.07 7.95 10.08
CA PRO A 32 -10.96 7.63 10.98
C PRO A 32 -11.03 6.21 11.57
N ASN A 33 -12.19 5.56 11.47
CA ASN A 33 -12.45 4.17 11.88
C ASN A 33 -12.52 3.16 10.72
N GLY A 34 -12.25 3.59 9.48
CA GLY A 34 -12.22 2.73 8.29
C GLY A 34 -10.97 1.85 8.27
N LYS A 35 -11.10 0.62 7.77
CA LYS A 35 -9.95 -0.24 7.51
C LYS A 35 -9.20 0.27 6.29
N LEU A 36 -7.87 0.15 6.30
CA LEU A 36 -7.03 0.35 5.13
C LEU A 36 -7.26 -0.79 4.14
N CYS A 37 -7.82 -0.49 2.97
CA CYS A 37 -8.09 -1.45 1.92
C CYS A 37 -6.84 -1.65 1.05
N THR A 38 -6.32 -2.87 0.98
CA THR A 38 -5.06 -3.15 0.28
C THR A 38 -5.18 -4.18 -0.83
N ALA A 39 -4.29 -4.08 -1.82
CA ALA A 39 -4.04 -5.11 -2.82
C ALA A 39 -2.57 -5.52 -2.81
N HIS A 40 -2.29 -6.79 -3.12
CA HIS A 40 -0.97 -7.38 -2.93
C HIS A 40 -0.48 -8.04 -4.21
N ILE A 41 0.73 -7.71 -4.66
CA ILE A 41 1.35 -8.24 -5.88
C ILE A 41 2.57 -9.08 -5.50
N GLY A 42 2.53 -10.37 -5.83
CA GLY A 42 3.49 -11.37 -5.40
C GLY A 42 3.20 -11.84 -3.97
N VAL A 43 2.60 -13.01 -3.82
CA VAL A 43 2.11 -13.51 -2.51
C VAL A 43 2.87 -14.74 -2.01
N ALA A 44 3.87 -15.21 -2.74
CA ALA A 44 4.74 -16.31 -2.34
C ALA A 44 6.04 -15.84 -1.67
N GLY A 45 6.79 -16.75 -1.04
CA GLY A 45 8.10 -16.46 -0.45
C GLY A 45 8.09 -15.27 0.51
N LYS A 46 8.76 -14.17 0.14
CA LYS A 46 8.77 -12.93 0.93
C LYS A 46 7.41 -12.23 0.95
N GLY A 47 6.69 -12.26 -0.17
CA GLY A 47 5.35 -11.70 -0.32
C GLY A 47 4.31 -12.38 0.56
N TYR A 48 4.48 -13.67 0.84
CA TYR A 48 3.66 -14.37 1.84
C TYR A 48 3.77 -13.67 3.19
N THR A 49 4.99 -13.36 3.64
CA THR A 49 5.21 -12.78 4.98
C THR A 49 4.69 -11.34 5.05
N ASP A 50 4.85 -10.54 3.99
CA ASP A 50 4.26 -9.20 3.94
C ASP A 50 2.73 -9.27 3.98
N THR A 51 2.16 -10.16 3.16
CA THR A 51 0.71 -10.31 3.03
C THR A 51 0.09 -10.86 4.29
N PHE A 52 0.67 -11.91 4.89
CA PHE A 52 0.17 -12.49 6.13
C PHE A 52 0.20 -11.48 7.28
N ASN A 53 1.30 -10.75 7.46
CA ASN A 53 1.43 -9.78 8.55
C ASN A 53 0.46 -8.61 8.39
N LEU A 54 0.25 -8.12 7.17
CA LEU A 54 -0.73 -7.07 6.89
C LEU A 54 -2.16 -7.59 7.08
N ALA A 55 -2.49 -8.76 6.53
CA ALA A 55 -3.83 -9.34 6.64
C ALA A 55 -4.21 -9.72 8.08
N ALA A 56 -3.23 -9.98 8.95
CA ALA A 56 -3.45 -10.25 10.36
C ALA A 56 -3.76 -9.00 11.20
N ASP A 57 -3.47 -7.79 10.69
CA ASP A 57 -3.81 -6.54 11.38
C ASP A 57 -5.30 -6.21 11.20
N THR A 58 -6.01 -6.00 12.32
CA THR A 58 -7.46 -5.74 12.30
C THR A 58 -7.85 -4.45 11.60
N ARG A 59 -6.89 -3.53 11.42
CA ARG A 59 -7.06 -2.25 10.70
C ARG A 59 -6.88 -2.38 9.20
N VAL A 60 -6.52 -3.55 8.68
CA VAL A 60 -6.29 -3.80 7.25
C VAL A 60 -7.38 -4.71 6.70
N GLN A 61 -7.80 -4.45 5.48
CA GLN A 61 -8.66 -5.33 4.70
C GLN A 61 -8.02 -5.59 3.34
N VAL A 62 -7.61 -6.84 3.10
CA VAL A 62 -7.04 -7.23 1.80
C VAL A 62 -8.17 -7.53 0.82
N LEU A 63 -8.26 -6.76 -0.26
CA LEU A 63 -9.28 -6.89 -1.30
C LEU A 63 -8.77 -7.63 -2.55
N GLY A 64 -7.46 -7.65 -2.77
CA GLY A 64 -6.84 -8.25 -3.95
C GLY A 64 -5.55 -8.97 -3.65
N LEU A 65 -5.41 -10.19 -4.17
CA LEU A 65 -4.17 -10.95 -4.22
C LEU A 65 -3.81 -11.22 -5.67
N CYS A 66 -2.58 -10.92 -6.06
CA CYS A 66 -2.07 -11.12 -7.40
C CYS A 66 -0.77 -11.92 -7.40
N ASP A 67 -0.70 -12.95 -8.23
CA ASP A 67 0.51 -13.71 -8.50
C ASP A 67 0.43 -14.30 -9.91
N VAL A 68 1.53 -14.26 -10.65
CA VAL A 68 1.59 -14.82 -12.02
C VAL A 68 1.41 -16.33 -12.03
N ASP A 69 1.78 -16.99 -10.93
CA ASP A 69 1.55 -18.41 -10.70
C ASP A 69 0.31 -18.59 -9.81
N LEU A 70 -0.81 -18.97 -10.44
CA LEU A 70 -2.10 -19.16 -9.78
C LEU A 70 -2.05 -20.17 -8.63
N ARG A 71 -1.08 -21.09 -8.61
CA ARG A 71 -0.90 -22.05 -7.51
C ARG A 71 -0.58 -21.31 -6.21
N HIS A 72 0.23 -20.24 -6.27
CA HIS A 72 0.56 -19.44 -5.09
C HIS A 72 -0.69 -18.79 -4.47
N LEU A 73 -1.67 -18.38 -5.28
CA LEU A 73 -2.94 -17.82 -4.82
C LEU A 73 -3.82 -18.84 -4.09
N ASN A 74 -3.56 -20.13 -4.29
CA ASN A 74 -4.22 -21.24 -3.61
C ASN A 74 -3.39 -21.83 -2.46
N GLY A 75 -2.25 -21.20 -2.12
CA GLY A 75 -1.36 -21.71 -1.08
C GLY A 75 -0.53 -22.92 -1.52
N GLU A 76 -0.31 -23.09 -2.82
CA GLU A 76 0.44 -24.18 -3.42
C GLU A 76 1.66 -23.67 -4.19
N GLY A 77 2.58 -24.57 -4.55
CA GLY A 77 3.74 -24.26 -5.38
C GLY A 77 5.07 -24.17 -4.62
N PRO A 78 6.20 -24.09 -5.35
CA PRO A 78 7.55 -24.29 -4.79
C PRO A 78 7.98 -23.19 -3.81
N ARG A 79 7.32 -22.03 -3.85
CA ARG A 79 7.63 -20.86 -3.00
C ARG A 79 6.64 -20.69 -1.85
N ILE A 80 5.68 -21.59 -1.71
CA ILE A 80 4.80 -21.67 -0.56
C ILE A 80 5.33 -22.71 0.42
N ARG A 81 5.43 -22.29 1.67
CA ARG A 81 5.87 -23.15 2.77
C ARG A 81 4.66 -23.83 3.40
N LYS A 82 4.60 -25.16 3.32
CA LYS A 82 3.47 -25.97 3.83
C LYS A 82 3.28 -25.91 5.34
N ASP A 83 4.31 -25.56 6.08
CA ASP A 83 4.28 -25.42 7.54
C ASP A 83 3.74 -24.05 8.01
N ARG A 84 3.39 -23.16 7.07
CA ARG A 84 2.85 -21.85 7.38
C ARG A 84 1.33 -21.82 7.25
N PRO A 85 0.63 -21.04 8.11
CA PRO A 85 -0.81 -20.87 8.01
C PRO A 85 -1.22 -20.21 6.70
N THR A 86 -2.48 -20.37 6.30
CA THR A 86 -3.04 -19.67 5.15
C THR A 86 -3.10 -18.16 5.42
N ILE A 87 -2.99 -17.36 4.36
CA ILE A 87 -3.17 -15.90 4.46
C ILE A 87 -4.62 -15.62 4.89
N PRO A 88 -4.86 -14.85 5.98
CA PRO A 88 -6.20 -14.58 6.49
C PRO A 88 -6.93 -13.50 5.66
N ALA A 89 -7.11 -13.75 4.37
CA ALA A 89 -7.78 -12.87 3.42
C ALA A 89 -8.86 -13.61 2.62
N PRO A 90 -9.89 -14.19 3.28
CA PRO A 90 -10.86 -15.08 2.63
C PRO A 90 -11.69 -14.40 1.54
N ASN A 91 -11.88 -13.09 1.63
CA ASN A 91 -12.68 -12.31 0.69
C ASN A 91 -11.83 -11.62 -0.39
N ALA A 92 -10.51 -11.82 -0.39
CA ALA A 92 -9.65 -11.20 -1.38
C ALA A 92 -9.86 -11.84 -2.75
N ARG A 93 -10.13 -10.99 -3.75
CA ARG A 93 -10.23 -11.41 -5.15
C ARG A 93 -8.83 -11.81 -5.65
N LYS A 94 -8.78 -12.85 -6.47
CA LYS A 94 -7.52 -13.44 -6.98
C LYS A 94 -7.31 -13.01 -8.42
N PHE A 95 -6.11 -12.57 -8.75
CA PHE A 95 -5.76 -12.07 -10.08
C PHE A 95 -4.44 -12.66 -10.55
N GLN A 96 -4.35 -13.00 -11.83
CA GLN A 96 -3.06 -13.40 -12.42
C GLN A 96 -2.23 -12.21 -12.87
N ASP A 97 -2.89 -11.12 -13.26
CA ASP A 97 -2.28 -9.89 -13.74
C ASP A 97 -2.59 -8.72 -12.79
N TYR A 98 -1.54 -8.04 -12.35
CA TYR A 98 -1.70 -6.89 -11.46
C TYR A 98 -2.34 -5.70 -12.16
N ARG A 99 -2.24 -5.59 -13.49
CA ARG A 99 -2.84 -4.51 -14.27
C ARG A 99 -4.36 -4.64 -14.25
N GLU A 100 -4.87 -5.86 -14.43
CA GLU A 100 -6.29 -6.19 -14.27
C GLU A 100 -6.73 -5.95 -12.84
N MET A 101 -5.98 -6.44 -11.84
CA MET A 101 -6.28 -6.21 -10.43
C MET A 101 -6.41 -4.70 -10.11
N LEU A 102 -5.44 -3.89 -10.53
CA LEU A 102 -5.46 -2.45 -10.30
C LEU A 102 -6.61 -1.76 -11.04
N SER A 103 -6.95 -2.23 -12.24
CA SER A 103 -8.07 -1.69 -13.02
C SER A 103 -9.42 -2.02 -12.38
N GLU A 104 -9.62 -3.27 -11.98
CA GLU A 104 -10.89 -3.76 -11.46
C GLU A 104 -11.15 -3.35 -10.01
N LEU A 105 -10.12 -3.28 -9.18
CA LEU A 105 -10.26 -2.80 -7.81
C LEU A 105 -10.33 -1.26 -7.77
N GLY A 106 -9.67 -0.56 -8.69
CA GLY A 106 -9.81 0.88 -8.86
C GLY A 106 -9.73 1.64 -7.53
N ASP A 107 -10.77 2.40 -7.21
CA ASP A 107 -10.86 3.23 -6.00
C ASP A 107 -11.25 2.47 -4.73
N THR A 108 -11.50 1.16 -4.80
CA THR A 108 -11.78 0.34 -3.61
C THR A 108 -10.53 0.06 -2.78
N ILE A 109 -9.33 0.25 -3.34
CA ILE A 109 -8.06 0.05 -2.65
C ILE A 109 -7.34 1.39 -2.41
N ASP A 110 -6.74 1.51 -1.23
CA ASP A 110 -5.96 2.65 -0.78
C ASP A 110 -4.46 2.47 -1.06
N ALA A 111 -3.97 1.24 -0.86
CA ALA A 111 -2.54 0.93 -0.91
C ALA A 111 -2.24 -0.41 -1.58
N VAL A 112 -1.02 -0.53 -2.12
CA VAL A 112 -0.52 -1.74 -2.78
C VAL A 112 0.77 -2.22 -2.11
N SER A 113 0.81 -3.50 -1.72
CA SER A 113 2.02 -4.18 -1.26
C SER A 113 2.64 -4.97 -2.40
N ILE A 114 3.92 -4.75 -2.70
CA ILE A 114 4.61 -5.29 -3.87
C ILE A 114 5.84 -6.08 -3.41
N SER A 115 5.81 -7.39 -3.63
CA SER A 115 6.85 -8.33 -3.20
C SER A 115 7.22 -9.32 -4.31
N THR A 116 7.20 -8.83 -5.56
CA THR A 116 7.56 -9.56 -6.77
C THR A 116 9.09 -9.70 -6.92
N PRO A 117 9.62 -10.37 -7.97
CA PRO A 117 11.04 -10.33 -8.26
C PRO A 117 11.55 -8.92 -8.60
N ASP A 118 12.80 -8.61 -8.23
CA ASP A 118 13.41 -7.28 -8.27
C ASP A 118 13.17 -6.50 -9.58
N HIS A 119 13.29 -7.16 -10.74
CA HIS A 119 13.11 -6.53 -12.06
C HIS A 119 11.69 -6.05 -12.37
N THR A 120 10.70 -6.46 -11.56
CA THR A 120 9.30 -6.07 -11.71
C THR A 120 8.83 -5.07 -10.66
N HIS A 121 9.67 -4.73 -9.68
CA HIS A 121 9.30 -3.77 -8.63
C HIS A 121 8.96 -2.39 -9.21
N TYR A 122 9.85 -1.83 -10.03
CA TYR A 122 9.63 -0.51 -10.64
C TYR A 122 8.33 -0.42 -11.45
N PRO A 123 8.06 -1.28 -12.46
CA PRO A 123 6.85 -1.15 -13.27
C PRO A 123 5.57 -1.36 -12.45
N ALA A 124 5.53 -2.31 -11.52
CA ALA A 124 4.37 -2.53 -10.65
C ALA A 124 4.14 -1.34 -9.69
N THR A 125 5.21 -0.79 -9.13
CA THR A 125 5.16 0.37 -8.23
C THR A 125 4.66 1.60 -8.97
N LEU A 126 5.22 1.89 -10.14
CA LEU A 126 4.79 3.01 -10.96
C LEU A 126 3.31 2.86 -11.36
N ALA A 127 2.88 1.68 -11.81
CA ALA A 127 1.49 1.45 -12.20
C ALA A 127 0.48 1.69 -11.07
N ALA A 128 0.84 1.32 -9.83
CA ALA A 128 0.02 1.61 -8.65
C ALA A 128 0.01 3.11 -8.33
N MET A 129 1.17 3.76 -8.35
CA MET A 129 1.30 5.19 -8.05
C MET A 129 0.63 6.09 -9.09
N GLU A 130 0.69 5.73 -10.38
CA GLU A 130 -0.02 6.44 -11.45
C GLU A 130 -1.53 6.48 -11.20
N ARG A 131 -2.08 5.44 -10.55
CA ARG A 131 -3.48 5.33 -10.12
C ARG A 131 -3.75 5.95 -8.73
N GLY A 132 -2.80 6.71 -8.20
CA GLY A 132 -2.94 7.42 -6.92
C GLY A 132 -2.89 6.51 -5.70
N LYS A 133 -2.35 5.29 -5.81
CA LYS A 133 -2.29 4.34 -4.69
C LYS A 133 -1.03 4.54 -3.87
N HIS A 134 -1.16 4.44 -2.56
CA HIS A 134 0.00 4.34 -1.66
C HIS A 134 0.73 3.02 -1.91
N VAL A 135 2.05 2.99 -1.70
CA VAL A 135 2.83 1.79 -2.06
C VAL A 135 3.80 1.39 -0.97
N PHE A 136 3.81 0.09 -0.69
CA PHE A 136 4.90 -0.59 -0.02
C PHE A 136 5.57 -1.53 -1.03
N THR A 137 6.86 -1.34 -1.30
CA THR A 137 7.60 -2.17 -2.27
C THR A 137 8.81 -2.81 -1.61
N GLN A 138 9.02 -4.10 -1.81
CA GLN A 138 10.18 -4.80 -1.26
C GLN A 138 11.51 -4.23 -1.77
N LYS A 139 12.56 -4.46 -0.98
CA LYS A 139 13.93 -4.12 -1.36
C LYS A 139 14.47 -5.15 -2.36
N PRO A 140 15.31 -4.72 -3.33
CA PRO A 140 15.63 -3.34 -3.69
C PRO A 140 14.44 -2.66 -4.39
N LEU A 141 14.20 -1.36 -4.16
CA LEU A 141 13.05 -0.64 -4.74
C LEU A 141 13.07 -0.65 -6.28
N THR A 142 14.25 -0.47 -6.86
CA THR A 142 14.49 -0.33 -8.30
C THR A 142 15.84 -0.93 -8.68
N ASN A 143 16.07 -1.16 -9.97
CA ASN A 143 17.36 -1.65 -10.47
C ASN A 143 18.37 -0.52 -10.67
N ASN A 144 17.90 0.71 -10.87
CA ASN A 144 18.75 1.87 -11.09
C ASN A 144 18.23 3.14 -10.40
N ILE A 145 19.10 4.14 -10.34
CA ILE A 145 18.84 5.42 -9.65
C ILE A 145 17.80 6.26 -10.41
N ALA A 146 17.76 6.17 -11.75
CA ALA A 146 16.82 6.94 -12.55
C ALA A 146 15.37 6.54 -12.25
N GLU A 147 15.11 5.24 -12.17
CA GLU A 147 13.82 4.68 -11.73
C GLU A 147 13.44 5.17 -10.32
N ALA A 148 14.38 5.13 -9.36
CA ALA A 148 14.10 5.60 -8.00
C ALA A 148 13.76 7.09 -7.95
N ARG A 149 14.49 7.92 -8.71
CA ARG A 149 14.20 9.36 -8.84
C ARG A 149 12.87 9.62 -9.51
N HIS A 150 12.50 8.80 -10.49
CA HIS A 150 11.21 8.90 -11.15
C HIS A 150 10.07 8.57 -10.19
N LEU A 151 10.14 7.45 -9.45
CA LEU A 151 9.15 7.12 -8.43
C LEU A 151 9.04 8.22 -7.37
N MET A 152 10.17 8.79 -6.91
CA MET A 152 10.15 9.92 -5.98
C MET A 152 9.39 11.14 -6.52
N LYS A 153 9.58 11.47 -7.80
CA LYS A 153 8.85 12.56 -8.46
C LYS A 153 7.35 12.29 -8.44
N VAL A 154 6.93 11.11 -8.90
CA VAL A 154 5.51 10.71 -8.95
C VAL A 154 4.89 10.70 -7.54
N ALA A 155 5.61 10.20 -6.52
CA ALA A 155 5.14 10.20 -5.14
C ALA A 155 4.84 11.61 -4.63
N ARG A 156 5.73 12.58 -4.91
CA ARG A 156 5.57 13.97 -4.49
C ARG A 156 4.44 14.66 -5.24
N GLU A 157 4.37 14.47 -6.56
CA GLU A 157 3.33 15.08 -7.40
C GLU A 157 1.92 14.63 -7.00
N LYS A 158 1.77 13.37 -6.60
CA LYS A 158 0.48 12.79 -6.21
C LYS A 158 0.23 12.79 -4.70
N GLY A 159 1.17 13.27 -3.88
CA GLY A 159 1.04 13.26 -2.42
C GLY A 159 0.95 11.86 -1.80
N LEU A 160 1.68 10.89 -2.36
CA LEU A 160 1.57 9.48 -1.96
C LEU A 160 2.54 9.11 -0.83
N ALA A 161 2.01 8.45 0.21
CA ALA A 161 2.82 7.68 1.14
C ALA A 161 3.48 6.50 0.42
N THR A 162 4.80 6.38 0.57
CA THR A 162 5.60 5.29 -0.02
C THR A 162 6.57 4.73 1.01
N GLN A 163 6.81 3.42 0.96
CA GLN A 163 7.77 2.77 1.84
C GLN A 163 8.48 1.62 1.13
N MET A 164 9.82 1.57 1.21
CA MET A 164 10.58 0.39 0.81
C MET A 164 10.69 -0.61 1.98
N GLY A 165 10.60 -1.91 1.68
CA GLY A 165 10.73 -3.02 2.62
C GLY A 165 12.13 -3.19 3.22
N ILE A 166 12.57 -2.23 4.04
CA ILE A 166 13.76 -2.34 4.90
C ILE A 166 13.32 -2.61 6.35
N GLN A 167 12.61 -3.71 6.58
CA GLN A 167 11.96 -4.01 7.86
C GLN A 167 12.90 -4.03 9.06
N ASN A 168 14.18 -4.39 8.87
CA ASN A 168 15.15 -4.46 9.97
C ASN A 168 15.32 -3.11 10.70
N LYS A 169 15.13 -1.99 9.99
CA LYS A 169 15.22 -0.64 10.56
C LYS A 169 14.10 -0.32 11.56
N ALA A 170 12.99 -1.06 11.52
CA ALA A 170 11.87 -0.89 12.45
C ALA A 170 12.03 -1.70 13.75
N THR A 171 13.05 -2.57 13.86
CA THR A 171 13.27 -3.38 15.07
C THR A 171 13.75 -2.54 16.24
N GLU A 172 13.42 -2.98 17.46
CA GLU A 172 13.84 -2.32 18.69
C GLU A 172 15.35 -2.17 18.78
N GLY A 173 16.12 -3.22 18.47
CA GLY A 173 17.58 -3.18 18.47
C GLY A 173 18.15 -2.11 17.54
N TYR A 174 17.63 -2.00 16.31
CA TYR A 174 18.07 -0.95 15.38
C TYR A 174 17.70 0.46 15.86
N ARG A 175 16.49 0.61 16.41
CA ARG A 175 16.01 1.90 16.95
C ARG A 175 16.84 2.34 18.16
N LEU A 176 17.11 1.42 19.09
CA LEU A 176 17.94 1.67 20.26
C LEU A 176 19.38 2.00 19.86
N ALA A 177 20.00 1.22 18.98
CA ALA A 177 21.35 1.50 18.49
C ALA A 177 21.44 2.88 17.83
N THR A 178 20.46 3.23 16.98
CA THR A 178 20.38 4.55 16.34
C THR A 178 20.26 5.67 17.38
N ARG A 179 19.43 5.47 18.41
CA ARG A 179 19.25 6.42 19.51
C ARG A 179 20.57 6.64 20.28
N LEU A 180 21.20 5.56 20.74
CA LEU A 180 22.46 5.61 21.51
C LEU A 180 23.59 6.31 20.74
N ILE A 181 23.71 6.03 19.44
CA ILE A 181 24.70 6.71 18.57
C ILE A 181 24.40 8.21 18.50
N ARG A 182 23.14 8.61 18.33
CA ARG A 182 22.73 10.03 18.27
C ARG A 182 22.90 10.76 19.59
N GLU A 183 22.69 10.08 20.71
CA GLU A 183 22.90 10.60 22.06
C GLU A 183 24.40 10.65 22.45
N GLY A 184 25.29 10.18 21.58
CA GLY A 184 26.74 10.28 21.79
C GLY A 184 27.31 9.18 22.69
N ALA A 185 26.59 8.09 22.94
CA ALA A 185 27.00 7.03 23.87
C ALA A 185 28.36 6.36 23.52
N ILE A 186 28.81 6.46 22.26
CA ILE A 186 30.09 5.92 21.78
C ILE A 186 31.08 7.02 21.35
N GLY A 187 30.77 8.29 21.61
CA GLY A 187 31.56 9.42 21.13
C GLY A 187 31.51 9.61 19.61
N LYS A 188 32.54 10.27 19.04
CA LYS A 188 32.65 10.52 17.60
C LYS A 188 33.00 9.22 16.86
N VAL A 189 32.09 8.75 16.00
CA VAL A 189 32.30 7.57 15.16
C VAL A 189 33.48 7.81 14.20
N SER A 190 34.50 6.97 14.28
CA SER A 190 35.69 7.03 13.41
C SER A 190 35.74 5.90 12.37
N LYS A 191 35.11 4.74 12.65
CA LYS A 191 35.13 3.56 11.78
C LYS A 191 33.88 2.70 11.97
N VAL A 192 33.39 2.13 10.88
CA VAL A 192 32.27 1.17 10.87
C VAL A 192 32.70 -0.08 10.12
N TYR A 193 32.45 -1.24 10.70
CA TYR A 193 32.67 -2.54 10.06
C TYR A 193 31.31 -3.15 9.72
N VAL A 194 31.12 -3.52 8.46
CA VAL A 194 29.90 -4.17 7.98
C VAL A 194 30.28 -5.44 7.27
N TRP A 195 29.70 -6.56 7.69
CA TRP A 195 29.87 -7.86 7.03
C TRP A 195 28.53 -8.33 6.46
N CYS A 196 28.59 -8.94 5.27
CA CYS A 196 27.48 -9.64 4.67
C CYS A 196 27.86 -11.12 4.64
N TRP A 197 27.11 -11.95 5.35
CA TRP A 197 27.25 -13.41 5.26
C TRP A 197 26.68 -13.85 3.90
N LYS A 198 27.42 -14.69 3.17
CA LYS A 198 26.90 -15.38 1.99
C LYS A 198 26.01 -16.54 2.40
#